data_AF-A0ABD0NV37-F1
#
_entry.id   AF-A0ABD0NV37-F1
#
_cell.length_a   1.000
_cell.length_b   1.000
_cell.length_c   1.000
_cell.angle_alpha   90.00
_cell.angle_beta   90.00
_cell.angle_gamma   90.00
#
_symmetry.space_group_name_H-M   'P 1'
#
loop_
_entity.id
_entity.type
_entity.pdbx_description
1 polymer ?
#
loop_
_entity_poly.entity_id
_entity_poly.type
_entity_poly.pdbx_seq_one_letter_code
_entity_poly.pdbx_strand_id
1 'polypeptide(L)' 'HLVDVWNMIEAFRDNGLNTLDICTEISVARLETIITCIYQQLNKRLPTTHQINVQHNTSLLLNFMVAAHD' A
#
# COMPACT_ATOMS: atom_id res chain seq x y z
N HIS A 1 8.63 -5.49 9.48
CA HIS A 1 8.16 -4.93 10.77
C HIS A 1 7.90 -3.41 10.76
N LEU A 2 8.16 -2.67 9.66
CA LEU A 2 7.97 -1.20 9.63
C LEU A 2 6.54 -0.77 9.27
N VAL A 3 5.81 -1.62 8.55
CA VAL A 3 4.36 -1.50 8.35
C VAL A 3 3.71 -2.57 9.20
N ASP A 4 2.91 -2.17 10.17
CA ASP A 4 2.18 -3.05 11.07
C ASP A 4 0.68 -3.13 10.69
N VAL A 5 -0.07 -3.95 11.42
CA VAL A 5 -1.51 -4.16 11.20
C VAL A 5 -2.28 -2.84 11.32
N TRP A 6 -1.89 -1.96 12.25
CA TRP A 6 -2.53 -0.66 12.41
C TRP A 6 -2.37 0.20 11.15
N ASN A 7 -1.18 0.23 10.57
CA ASN A 7 -0.93 0.98 9.34
C ASN A 7 -1.74 0.43 8.16
N MET A 8 -1.95 -0.89 8.11
CA MET A 8 -2.80 -1.48 7.07
C MET A 8 -4.28 -1.12 7.27
N ILE A 9 -4.79 -1.16 8.51
CA ILE A 9 -6.16 -0.74 8.81
C ILE A 9 -6.37 0.73 8.39
N GLU A 10 -5.43 1.60 8.72
CA GLU A 10 -5.50 3.02 8.35
C GLU A 10 -5.43 3.21 6.84
N ALA A 11 -4.53 2.52 6.15
CA ALA A 11 -4.47 2.57 4.69
C ALA A 11 -5.78 2.08 4.03
N PHE A 12 -6.41 1.04 4.57
CA PHE A 12 -7.69 0.56 4.07
C PHE A 12 -8.81 1.58 4.28
N ARG A 13 -8.82 2.23 5.44
CA ARG A 13 -9.78 3.27 5.79
C ARG A 13 -9.62 4.52 4.92
N ASP A 14 -8.38 5.00 4.77
CA ASP A 14 -8.06 6.20 3.98
C ASP A 14 -8.33 6.01 2.48
N ASN A 15 -8.24 4.77 1.97
CA ASN A 15 -8.53 4.44 0.57
C ASN A 15 -9.96 3.92 0.34
N GLY A 16 -10.81 3.98 1.37
CA GLY A 16 -12.21 3.55 1.31
C GLY A 16 -12.40 2.08 0.94
N LEU A 17 -11.42 1.22 1.23
CA LEU A 17 -11.51 -0.22 1.01
C LEU A 17 -12.44 -0.88 2.01
N ASN A 18 -12.49 -0.36 3.23
CA ASN A 18 -13.35 -0.84 4.31
C ASN A 18 -14.85 -0.64 4.05
N THR A 19 -15.23 0.13 3.03
CA THR A 19 -16.62 0.40 2.65
C THR A 19 -17.05 -0.36 1.40
N LEU A 20 -16.12 -1.08 0.75
CA LEU A 20 -16.44 -1.91 -0.40
C LEU A 20 -17.04 -3.23 0.04
N ASP A 21 -17.85 -3.83 -0.84
CA ASP A 21 -18.21 -5.23 -0.69
C ASP A 21 -16.95 -6.11 -0.83
N ILE A 22 -16.90 -7.21 -0.08
CA ILE A 22 -15.72 -8.08 -0.02
C ILE A 22 -15.38 -8.73 -1.37
N CYS A 23 -16.36 -8.84 -2.27
CA CYS A 23 -16.19 -9.38 -3.62
C CYS A 23 -15.87 -8.29 -4.65
N THR A 24 -15.70 -7.02 -4.23
CA THR A 24 -15.38 -5.92 -5.15
C THR A 24 -13.97 -6.10 -5.71
N GLU A 25 -13.86 -6.28 -7.02
CA GLU A 25 -12.57 -6.29 -7.70
C GLU A 25 -11.91 -4.90 -7.66
N ILE A 26 -10.58 -4.90 -7.50
CA ILE A 26 -9.77 -3.69 -7.44
C ILE A 26 -8.86 -3.68 -8.66
N SER A 27 -8.88 -2.58 -9.43
CA SER A 27 -7.98 -2.43 -10.57
C SER A 27 -6.52 -2.31 -10.13
N VAL A 28 -5.59 -2.74 -11.00
CA VAL A 28 -4.14 -2.62 -10.76
C VAL A 28 -3.72 -1.19 -10.41
N ALA A 29 -4.28 -0.18 -11.10
CA ALA A 29 -4.01 1.22 -10.84
C ALA A 29 -4.47 1.68 -9.43
N ARG A 30 -5.64 1.18 -8.98
CA ARG A 30 -6.13 1.47 -7.62
C ARG A 30 -5.25 0.78 -6.58
N LEU A 31 -4.84 -0.46 -6.82
CA LEU A 31 -3.91 -1.19 -5.97
C LEU A 31 -2.55 -0.47 -5.85
N GLU A 32 -1.99 0.00 -6.96
CA GLU A 32 -0.77 0.80 -6.99
C GLU A 32 -0.88 2.07 -6.13
N THR A 33 -2.03 2.75 -6.22
CA THR A 33 -2.32 3.97 -5.43
C THR A 33 -2.32 3.65 -3.93
N ILE A 34 -2.97 2.56 -3.52
CA ILE A 34 -3.03 2.12 -2.13
C ILE A 34 -1.63 1.81 -1.60
N ILE A 35 -0.85 1.03 -2.35
CA ILE A 35 0.52 0.66 -1.98
C ILE A 35 1.40 1.91 -1.86
N THR A 36 1.28 2.84 -2.80
CA THR A 36 1.99 4.13 -2.76
C THR A 36 1.64 4.92 -1.51
N CYS A 37 0.35 5.02 -1.16
CA CYS A 37 -0.09 5.69 0.06
C CYS A 37 0.55 5.06 1.30
N ILE A 38 0.61 3.73 1.41
CA ILE A 38 1.24 3.03 2.53
C ILE A 38 2.71 3.42 2.66
N TYR A 39 3.48 3.42 1.56
CA TYR A 39 4.90 3.76 1.60
C TYR A 39 5.16 5.26 1.84
N GLN A 40 4.30 6.14 1.33
CA GLN A 40 4.36 7.56 1.66
C GLN A 40 4.07 7.83 3.14
N GLN A 41 3.06 7.17 3.71
CA GLN A 41 2.75 7.26 5.14
C GLN A 41 3.85 6.65 6.01
N LEU A 42 4.52 5.60 5.55
CA LEU A 42 5.71 5.06 6.21
C LEU A 42 6.84 6.10 6.23
N ASN A 43 7.15 6.71 5.08
CA ASN A 43 8.19 7.73 4.99
C ASN A 43 7.94 8.93 5.90
N LYS A 44 6.68 9.37 6.08
CA LYS A 44 6.34 10.43 7.05
C LYS A 44 6.71 10.09 8.50
N ARG A 45 6.78 8.81 8.85
CA ARG A 45 7.09 8.32 10.21
C ARG A 45 8.56 7.98 10.40
N LEU A 46 9.30 7.77 9.32
CA LEU A 46 10.73 7.45 9.37
C LEU A 46 11.57 8.72 9.49
N PRO A 47 12.73 8.66 10.18
CA PRO A 47 13.72 9.72 10.11
C PRO A 47 14.14 9.99 8.66
N THR A 48 14.56 11.22 8.36
CA THR A 48 15.00 11.61 7.00
C THR A 48 16.20 10.81 6.52
N THR A 49 16.99 10.24 7.43
CA THR A 49 18.13 9.35 7.16
C THR A 49 17.72 7.93 6.75
N HIS A 50 16.45 7.55 6.91
CA HIS A 50 15.94 6.19 6.67
C HIS A 50 14.76 6.17 5.68
N GLN A 51 14.59 7.23 4.89
CA GLN A 51 13.54 7.27 3.88
C GLN A 51 13.71 6.12 2.88
N ILE A 52 12.60 5.48 2.53
CA ILE A 52 12.55 4.46 1.48
C ILE A 52 12.19 5.09 0.14
N ASN A 53 12.64 4.46 -0.95
CA ASN A 53 12.22 4.84 -2.29
C ASN A 53 10.78 4.35 -2.55
N VAL A 54 9.80 5.24 -2.41
CA VAL A 54 8.38 4.92 -2.56
C VAL A 54 8.10 4.28 -3.92
N GLN A 55 8.55 4.88 -5.02
CA GLN A 55 8.24 4.39 -6.36
C GLN A 55 8.78 2.97 -6.59
N HIS A 56 10.05 2.74 -6.23
CA HIS A 56 10.67 1.43 -6.39
C HIS A 56 9.96 0.35 -5.57
N ASN A 57 9.65 0.65 -4.30
CA ASN A 57 8.99 -0.31 -3.42
C ASN A 57 7.52 -0.55 -3.83
N THR A 58 6.82 0.47 -4.33
CA THR A 58 5.48 0.30 -4.91
C THR A 58 5.52 -0.68 -6.08
N SER A 59 6.39 -0.46 -7.06
CA SER A 59 6.48 -1.35 -8.22
C SER A 59 6.83 -2.79 -7.82
N LEU A 60 7.75 -2.96 -6.86
CA LEU A 60 8.14 -4.29 -6.38
C LEU A 60 6.96 -5.04 -5.76
N LEU A 61 6.22 -4.41 -4.84
CA LEU A 61 5.09 -5.05 -4.17
C LEU A 61 3.89 -5.23 -5.12
N LEU A 62 3.65 -4.28 -6.02
CA LEU A 62 2.59 -4.39 -7.03
C LEU A 62 2.84 -5.60 -7.93
N ASN A 63 4.05 -5.73 -8.46
CA ASN A 63 4.42 -6.87 -9.30
C ASN A 63 4.30 -8.20 -8.56
N PHE A 64 4.70 -8.24 -7.27
CA PHE A 64 4.52 -9.43 -6.44
C PHE A 64 3.04 -9.81 -6.27
N MET A 65 2.17 -8.85 -5.96
CA MET A 65 0.73 -9.10 -5.76
C MET A 65 0.04 -9.54 -7.04
N VAL A 66 0.35 -8.91 -8.17
CA VAL A 66 -0.21 -9.26 -9.49
C VAL A 66 0.23 -10.68 -9.88
N ALA A 67 1.53 -10.98 -9.79
CA ALA A 67 2.05 -12.31 -10.12
C ALA A 67 1.56 -13.43 -9.18
N ALA A 68 1.06 -13.10 -7.99
CA ALA A 68 0.46 -14.06 -7.07
C ALA A 68 -1.04 -14.30 -7.31
N HIS A 69 -1.71 -13.42 -8.07
CA HIS A 69 -3.12 -13.54 -8.46
C HIS A 69 -3.32 -14.05 -9.90
N ASP A 70 -2.25 -14.05 -10.70
CA ASP A 70 -2.18 -14.65 -12.04
C ASP A 70 -1.90 -16.16 -11.95
#